data_AF-A0A087HQW0-F1
#
_entry.id   AF-A0A087HQW0-F1
#
_cell.length_a   1.000
_cell.length_b   1.000
_cell.length_c   1.000
_cell.angle_alpha   90.00
_cell.angle_beta   90.00
_cell.angle_gamma   90.00
#
_symmetry.space_group_name_H-M   'P 1'
#
loop_
_entity.id
_entity.type
_entity.pdbx_description
1 polymer ?
#
loop_
_entity_poly.entity_id
_entity_poly.type
_entity_poly.pdbx_seq_one_letter_code
_entity_poly.pdbx_strand_id
1 'polypeptide(L)'
;MATSKMAMASLSSHIRPFSCLAASRLAPHPPDLIRWIKREGGFVHHSVKLSHHTPLGLTLISTDLIPHGTNLISLPPHLPLRFQSHNDTSSSSSLLSALARRVPEELWAMKLGLRLLQERANVDSFWWPYISNLPETYSVPIFFPGEDIKNLQYAPLLHQVNKRCRFLLEFEQEIRRVLENVKASDNHPFSGQDVNASALGWTMSAVSTRAFRLHGDKKIQSGGSSNDVPMMLPLIDMCNHSFKPNARIIQEQNGADSNTFVKVVAETEVKENDPLLLNYGCLSNDFFLLDYGFVIESNPYDTIELKYDEQLMDAASMAAGVSSPKFSSPAPWQHQFLSQLNLSGEMPNLKVTIGGSELVEGRLLAALRILLCGELVEVEKHDLNTLKSLSAVAPLGIANEISVFRTVIALCVIALSHFPTKIMEDEAIVKQGVSATAELAVQYRIQKKSVIIDAMRDLTRRIKLLCSKETPTAA
;
A
#
# COMPACT_ATOMS: atom_id res chain seq x y z
N MET A 1 -56.47 -40.30 8.88
CA MET A 1 -55.64 -41.16 8.00
C MET A 1 -55.53 -40.45 6.65
N ALA A 2 -54.65 -39.47 6.49
CA ALA A 2 -53.21 -39.58 6.25
C ALA A 2 -52.89 -40.26 4.91
N THR A 3 -52.76 -39.46 3.85
CA THR A 3 -51.87 -39.77 2.72
C THR A 3 -51.08 -38.52 2.34
N SER A 4 -49.77 -38.73 2.26
CA SER A 4 -48.68 -37.77 2.23
C SER A 4 -48.53 -37.12 0.85
N LYS A 5 -48.34 -35.80 0.81
CA LYS A 5 -47.79 -35.09 -0.36
C LYS A 5 -46.34 -34.73 -0.03
N MET A 6 -45.40 -35.46 -0.63
CA MET A 6 -44.00 -35.07 -0.70
C MET A 6 -43.88 -33.78 -1.52
N ALA A 7 -43.38 -32.71 -0.89
CA ALA A 7 -42.89 -31.53 -1.57
C ALA A 7 -41.40 -31.73 -1.86
N MET A 8 -41.03 -31.85 -3.14
CA MET A 8 -39.66 -31.63 -3.57
C MET A 8 -39.41 -30.12 -3.61
N ALA A 9 -38.64 -29.63 -2.64
CA ALA A 9 -38.09 -28.28 -2.67
C ALA A 9 -36.90 -28.26 -3.63
N SER A 10 -37.10 -27.65 -4.80
CA SER A 10 -36.02 -27.30 -5.73
C SER A 10 -35.12 -26.24 -5.09
N LEU A 11 -33.83 -26.57 -4.92
CA LEU A 11 -32.76 -25.64 -4.55
C LEU A 11 -32.62 -24.58 -5.66
N SER A 12 -33.24 -23.41 -5.48
CA SER A 12 -32.98 -22.24 -6.31
C SER A 12 -31.65 -21.61 -5.89
N SER A 13 -30.64 -21.81 -6.74
CA SER A 13 -29.38 -21.09 -6.76
C SER A 13 -29.63 -19.58 -6.91
N HIS A 14 -29.61 -18.86 -5.81
CA HIS A 14 -29.63 -17.39 -5.83
C HIS A 14 -28.25 -16.87 -6.25
N ILE A 15 -28.02 -16.79 -7.55
CA ILE A 15 -26.93 -15.98 -8.12
C ILE A 15 -27.31 -14.52 -7.89
N ARG A 16 -26.62 -13.87 -6.94
CA ARG A 16 -26.77 -12.44 -6.65
C ARG A 16 -25.97 -11.61 -7.67
N PRO A 17 -26.46 -10.43 -8.08
CA PRO A 17 -25.82 -9.61 -9.10
C PRO A 17 -24.50 -8.99 -8.61
N PHE A 18 -23.49 -9.00 -9.48
CA PHE A 18 -22.18 -8.39 -9.28
C PHE A 18 -22.20 -6.92 -9.76
N SER A 19 -22.56 -5.98 -8.88
CA SER A 19 -22.33 -4.55 -9.08
C SER A 19 -21.79 -3.93 -7.79
N CYS A 20 -20.81 -3.06 -7.93
CA CYS A 20 -19.84 -2.64 -6.91
C CYS A 20 -20.31 -1.56 -5.91
N LEU A 21 -19.42 -1.32 -4.94
CA LEU A 21 -19.28 -0.16 -4.03
C LEU A 21 -19.86 -0.27 -2.61
N ALA A 22 -20.16 -1.50 -2.19
CA ALA A 22 -20.45 -1.82 -0.79
C ALA A 22 -19.88 -3.21 -0.51
N ALA A 23 -18.70 -3.32 0.11
CA ALA A 23 -18.35 -4.63 0.64
C ALA A 23 -19.40 -4.98 1.71
N SER A 24 -20.19 -6.02 1.45
CA SER A 24 -21.06 -6.60 2.46
C SER A 24 -20.19 -6.92 3.69
N ARG A 25 -20.73 -6.67 4.88
CA ARG A 25 -20.08 -7.15 6.09
C ARG A 25 -20.06 -8.67 6.06
N LEU A 26 -19.04 -9.27 6.69
CA LEU A 26 -18.83 -10.70 6.76
C LEU A 26 -20.06 -11.43 7.32
N ALA A 27 -20.73 -10.84 8.31
CA ALA A 27 -22.06 -11.28 8.75
C ALA A 27 -23.14 -10.29 8.26
N PRO A 28 -24.32 -10.78 7.83
CA PRO A 28 -25.42 -9.92 7.38
C PRO A 28 -26.02 -9.08 8.52
N HIS A 29 -25.99 -9.61 9.75
CA HIS A 29 -26.46 -8.94 10.96
C HIS A 29 -25.40 -9.05 12.06
N PRO A 30 -24.28 -8.32 11.93
CA PRO A 30 -23.22 -8.41 12.91
C PRO A 30 -23.62 -7.70 14.21
N PRO A 31 -23.02 -8.06 15.36
CA PRO A 31 -23.17 -7.31 16.59
C PRO A 31 -22.82 -5.82 16.40
N ASP A 32 -23.45 -4.98 17.21
CA ASP A 32 -23.21 -3.53 17.20
C ASP A 32 -21.81 -3.22 17.73
N LEU A 33 -20.93 -2.81 16.81
CA LEU A 33 -19.53 -2.56 17.08
C LEU A 33 -19.31 -1.42 18.08
N ILE A 34 -20.10 -0.35 18.00
CA ILE A 34 -20.01 0.80 18.91
C ILE A 34 -20.44 0.38 20.32
N ARG A 35 -21.54 -0.39 20.42
CA ARG A 35 -22.01 -0.91 21.71
C ARG A 35 -20.97 -1.85 22.34
N TRP A 36 -20.35 -2.72 21.54
CA TRP A 36 -19.27 -3.60 22.00
C TRP A 36 -18.09 -2.79 22.55
N ILE A 37 -17.57 -1.82 21.80
CA ILE A 37 -16.45 -0.96 22.24
C ILE A 37 -16.77 -0.27 23.57
N LYS A 38 -17.98 0.31 23.70
CA LYS A 38 -18.40 0.98 24.95
C LYS A 38 -18.50 0.01 26.13
N ARG A 39 -19.00 -1.20 25.90
CA ARG A 39 -19.10 -2.25 26.93
C ARG A 39 -17.72 -2.68 27.44
N GLU A 40 -16.74 -2.79 26.55
CA GLU A 40 -15.37 -3.17 26.87
C GLU A 40 -14.52 -1.98 27.42
N GLY A 41 -15.15 -0.88 27.84
CA GLY A 41 -14.47 0.27 28.45
C GLY A 41 -13.86 1.26 27.46
N GLY A 42 -14.20 1.16 26.17
CA GLY A 42 -13.88 2.15 25.16
C GLY A 42 -14.84 3.34 25.14
N PHE A 43 -14.44 4.38 24.42
CA PHE A 43 -15.23 5.59 24.21
C PHE A 43 -15.51 5.78 22.72
N VAL A 44 -16.74 6.21 22.40
CA VAL A 44 -17.13 6.66 21.06
C VAL A 44 -18.03 7.87 21.23
N HIS A 45 -17.62 9.00 20.64
CA HIS A 45 -18.34 10.26 20.68
C HIS A 45 -19.76 10.10 20.12
N HIS A 46 -20.74 10.78 20.73
CA HIS A 46 -22.16 10.59 20.40
C HIS A 46 -22.50 10.99 18.96
N SER A 47 -21.79 11.98 18.41
CA SER A 47 -21.96 12.40 17.02
C SER A 47 -21.22 11.52 16.01
N VAL A 48 -20.50 10.46 16.43
CA VAL A 48 -19.81 9.56 15.50
C VAL A 48 -20.69 8.35 15.21
N LYS A 49 -21.02 8.15 13.93
CA LYS A 49 -21.90 7.07 13.49
C LYS A 49 -21.29 6.31 12.32
N LEU A 50 -21.49 4.99 12.33
CA LEU A 50 -21.20 4.14 11.18
C LEU A 50 -22.32 4.29 10.14
N SER A 51 -21.96 4.71 8.94
CA SER A 51 -22.86 4.92 7.81
C SER A 51 -22.35 4.18 6.58
N HIS A 52 -23.25 3.93 5.64
CA HIS A 52 -22.88 3.43 4.32
C HIS A 52 -22.84 4.62 3.35
N HIS A 53 -21.68 4.88 2.75
CA HIS A 53 -21.48 5.94 1.78
C HIS A 53 -20.93 5.36 0.48
N THR A 54 -21.73 5.34 -0.57
CA THR A 54 -21.28 4.96 -1.91
C THR A 54 -20.49 6.15 -2.49
N PRO A 55 -19.24 6.00 -2.98
CA PRO A 55 -18.53 4.76 -3.36
C PRO A 55 -17.65 4.11 -2.27
N LEU A 56 -17.45 4.76 -1.13
CA LEU A 56 -16.46 4.38 -0.10
C LEU A 56 -16.87 3.19 0.78
N GLY A 57 -18.06 2.63 0.61
CA GLY A 57 -18.59 1.56 1.44
C GLY A 57 -18.92 2.02 2.87
N LEU A 58 -18.57 1.20 3.87
CA LEU A 58 -18.77 1.54 5.28
C LEU A 58 -17.78 2.62 5.74
N THR A 59 -18.30 3.70 6.30
CA THR A 59 -17.51 4.83 6.77
C THR A 59 -18.05 5.40 8.07
N LEU A 60 -17.20 6.07 8.84
CA LEU A 60 -17.64 6.88 9.97
C LEU A 60 -17.97 8.29 9.51
N ILE A 61 -19.13 8.79 9.91
CA ILE A 61 -19.56 10.17 9.65
C ILE A 61 -19.83 10.89 10.97
N SER A 62 -19.77 12.21 10.92
CA SER A 62 -20.31 13.05 11.98
C SER A 62 -21.81 13.26 11.80
N THR A 63 -22.58 13.26 12.89
CA THR A 63 -24.01 13.64 12.90
C THR A 63 -24.25 15.05 13.41
N ASP A 64 -23.20 15.77 13.83
CA ASP A 64 -23.24 17.16 14.29
C ASP A 64 -21.89 17.86 13.98
N LEU A 65 -21.77 19.14 14.29
CA LEU A 65 -20.47 19.82 14.27
C LEU A 65 -19.55 19.25 15.37
N ILE A 66 -18.35 18.82 15.01
CA ILE A 66 -17.31 18.39 15.95
C ILE A 66 -16.13 19.38 15.91
N PRO A 67 -15.85 20.09 17.02
CA PRO A 67 -14.71 20.99 17.11
C PRO A 67 -13.36 20.28 17.02
N HIS A 68 -12.34 21.01 16.54
CA HIS A 68 -10.93 20.60 16.61
C HIS A 68 -10.53 20.16 18.02
N GLY A 69 -9.74 19.09 18.13
CA GLY A 69 -9.21 18.56 19.38
C GLY A 69 -10.18 17.67 20.16
N THR A 70 -11.42 17.51 19.68
CA THR A 70 -12.41 16.63 20.31
C THR A 70 -11.94 15.16 20.26
N ASN A 71 -12.04 14.46 21.38
CA ASN A 71 -11.85 13.01 21.42
C ASN A 71 -13.02 12.32 20.70
N LEU A 72 -12.74 11.54 19.67
CA LEU A 72 -13.73 10.89 18.82
C LEU A 72 -13.94 9.43 19.23
N ILE A 73 -12.83 8.69 19.37
CA ILE A 73 -12.82 7.26 19.70
C ILE A 73 -11.68 7.00 20.67
N SER A 74 -11.86 6.12 21.65
CA SER A 74 -10.76 5.61 22.47
C SER A 74 -10.91 4.11 22.68
N LEU A 75 -9.88 3.36 22.32
CA LEU A 75 -9.79 1.92 22.50
C LEU A 75 -8.85 1.60 23.67
N PRO A 76 -9.31 0.86 24.70
CA PRO A 76 -8.43 0.34 25.73
C PRO A 76 -7.46 -0.73 25.16
N PRO A 77 -6.35 -1.04 25.86
CA PRO A 77 -5.24 -1.82 25.32
C PRO A 77 -5.58 -3.25 24.86
N HIS A 78 -6.69 -3.82 25.36
CA HIS A 78 -7.10 -5.18 25.04
C HIS A 78 -7.99 -5.27 23.79
N LEU A 79 -8.49 -4.14 23.24
CA LEU A 79 -9.31 -4.14 22.04
C LEU A 79 -8.53 -4.28 20.73
N PRO A 80 -7.38 -3.58 20.51
CA PRO A 80 -6.59 -3.76 19.31
C PRO A 80 -6.19 -5.22 19.08
N LEU A 81 -6.52 -5.75 17.90
CA LEU A 81 -6.12 -7.09 17.50
C LEU A 81 -4.68 -7.06 16.99
N ARG A 82 -3.77 -7.74 17.69
CA ARG A 82 -2.34 -7.79 17.38
C ARG A 82 -1.79 -9.21 17.51
N PHE A 83 -0.67 -9.48 16.86
CA PHE A 83 0.03 -10.75 17.00
C PHE A 83 0.93 -10.73 18.24
N GLN A 84 0.53 -11.40 19.33
CA GLN A 84 1.33 -11.47 20.56
C GLN A 84 2.17 -12.75 20.56
N SER A 85 3.48 -12.63 20.27
CA SER A 85 4.37 -13.80 20.16
C SER A 85 4.92 -14.33 21.49
N HIS A 86 4.82 -13.58 22.60
CA HIS A 86 5.68 -13.82 23.78
C HIS A 86 4.98 -14.18 25.10
N ASN A 87 3.67 -13.94 25.25
CA ASN A 87 3.01 -14.10 26.56
C ASN A 87 1.97 -15.23 26.62
N ASP A 88 1.73 -15.91 25.51
CA ASP A 88 0.67 -16.93 25.43
C ASP A 88 1.32 -18.32 25.35
N THR A 89 1.41 -19.00 26.49
CA THR A 89 2.11 -20.30 26.66
C THR A 89 1.28 -21.50 26.20
N SER A 90 0.11 -21.26 25.59
CA SER A 90 -0.71 -22.33 25.01
C SER A 90 0.00 -22.98 23.81
N SER A 91 -0.17 -24.30 23.62
CA SER A 91 0.50 -24.96 22.49
C SER A 91 -0.10 -24.60 21.13
N SER A 92 -1.33 -24.07 21.10
CA SER A 92 -1.93 -23.48 19.89
C SER A 92 -1.20 -22.17 19.51
N SER A 93 -0.83 -21.35 20.50
CA SER A 93 0.01 -20.16 20.32
C SER A 93 1.41 -20.52 19.80
N SER A 94 2.00 -21.63 20.26
CA SER A 94 3.32 -22.07 19.79
C SER A 94 3.31 -22.52 18.32
N LEU A 95 2.26 -23.23 17.87
CA LEU A 95 2.06 -23.60 16.47
C LEU A 95 1.81 -22.38 15.57
N LEU A 96 0.95 -21.45 16.01
CA LEU A 96 0.70 -20.22 15.27
C LEU A 96 1.98 -19.39 15.12
N SER A 97 2.80 -19.31 16.17
CA SER A 97 4.11 -18.67 16.15
C SER A 97 5.11 -19.37 15.23
N ALA A 98 5.03 -20.71 15.10
CA ALA A 98 5.84 -21.46 14.15
C ALA A 98 5.46 -21.16 12.69
N LEU A 99 4.16 -21.06 12.38
CA LEU A 99 3.67 -20.65 11.08
C LEU A 99 4.06 -19.20 10.76
N ALA A 100 3.89 -18.27 11.71
CA ALA A 100 4.23 -16.87 11.53
C ALA A 100 5.73 -16.64 11.24
N ARG A 101 6.62 -17.46 11.80
CA ARG A 101 8.07 -17.43 11.50
C ARG A 101 8.41 -17.83 10.06
N ARG A 102 7.53 -18.56 9.38
CA ARG A 102 7.69 -18.94 7.97
C ARG A 102 7.18 -17.88 6.99
N VAL A 103 6.47 -16.85 7.48
CA VAL A 103 5.98 -15.75 6.65
C VAL A 103 7.12 -14.77 6.34
N PRO A 104 7.41 -14.47 5.06
CA PRO A 104 8.38 -13.46 4.67
C PRO A 104 8.11 -12.10 5.32
N GLU A 105 9.16 -11.34 5.63
CA GLU A 105 9.02 -10.04 6.29
C GLU A 105 8.18 -9.04 5.47
N GLU A 106 8.36 -9.03 4.16
CA GLU A 106 7.59 -8.19 3.23
C GLU A 106 6.08 -8.50 3.22
N LEU A 107 5.69 -9.73 3.57
CA LEU A 107 4.29 -10.18 3.68
C LEU A 107 3.79 -10.12 5.13
N TRP A 108 4.23 -9.10 5.87
CA TRP A 108 3.93 -8.92 7.30
C TRP A 108 2.42 -9.02 7.62
N ALA A 109 1.54 -8.59 6.70
CA ALA A 109 0.10 -8.65 6.88
C ALA A 109 -0.39 -10.08 7.13
N MET A 110 0.25 -11.09 6.54
CA MET A 110 -0.11 -12.48 6.76
C MET A 110 0.22 -12.94 8.19
N LYS A 111 1.25 -12.38 8.86
CA LYS A 111 1.55 -12.74 10.27
C LYS A 111 0.38 -12.39 11.19
N LEU A 112 -0.11 -11.16 11.12
CA LEU A 112 -1.32 -10.75 11.84
C LEU A 112 -2.57 -11.45 11.27
N GLY A 113 -2.60 -11.73 9.97
CA GLY A 113 -3.68 -12.45 9.31
C GLY A 113 -3.87 -13.87 9.86
N LEU A 114 -2.80 -14.56 10.27
CA LEU A 114 -2.89 -15.84 10.97
C LEU A 114 -3.62 -15.73 12.31
N ARG A 115 -3.37 -14.66 13.09
CA ARG A 115 -4.11 -14.42 14.33
C ARG A 115 -5.57 -14.07 14.05
N LEU A 116 -5.84 -13.24 13.05
CA LEU A 116 -7.21 -12.97 12.60
C LEU A 116 -7.94 -14.25 12.18
N LEU A 117 -7.26 -15.16 11.48
CA LEU A 117 -7.81 -16.45 11.07
C LEU A 117 -8.15 -17.33 12.26
N GLN A 118 -7.24 -17.43 13.24
CA GLN A 118 -7.46 -18.13 14.50
C GLN A 118 -8.70 -17.61 15.22
N GLU A 119 -8.84 -16.29 15.37
CA GLU A 119 -9.99 -15.69 16.03
C GLU A 119 -11.28 -15.90 15.23
N ARG A 120 -11.21 -15.80 13.89
CA ARG A 120 -12.37 -16.08 13.03
C ARG A 120 -12.83 -17.54 13.12
N ALA A 121 -11.92 -18.49 13.33
CA ALA A 121 -12.24 -19.90 13.47
C ALA A 121 -12.80 -20.26 14.86
N ASN A 122 -12.67 -19.36 15.85
CA ASN A 122 -13.16 -19.56 17.20
C ASN A 122 -14.59 -19.00 17.36
N VAL A 123 -15.55 -19.87 17.66
CA VAL A 123 -16.96 -19.51 17.83
C VAL A 123 -17.21 -18.59 19.04
N ASP A 124 -16.33 -18.65 20.04
CA ASP A 124 -16.40 -17.85 21.27
C ASP A 124 -15.35 -16.71 21.25
N SER A 125 -14.91 -16.29 20.05
CA SER A 125 -13.90 -15.24 19.94
C SER A 125 -14.38 -13.94 20.57
N PHE A 126 -13.55 -13.39 21.47
CA PHE A 126 -13.72 -12.06 22.03
C PHE A 126 -13.87 -10.99 20.95
N TRP A 127 -13.15 -11.13 19.83
CA TRP A 127 -13.15 -10.19 18.71
C TRP A 127 -14.26 -10.48 17.68
N TRP A 128 -15.12 -11.48 17.87
CA TRP A 128 -16.20 -11.77 16.93
C TRP A 128 -17.09 -10.55 16.60
N PRO A 129 -17.47 -9.68 17.57
CA PRO A 129 -18.19 -8.44 17.27
C PRO A 129 -17.45 -7.52 16.29
N TYR A 130 -16.12 -7.54 16.28
CA TYR A 130 -15.31 -6.81 15.31
C TYR A 130 -15.17 -7.56 13.99
N ILE A 131 -14.77 -8.84 14.03
CA ILE A 131 -14.48 -9.67 12.85
C ILE A 131 -15.72 -9.80 11.95
N SER A 132 -16.90 -9.98 12.54
CA SER A 132 -18.17 -10.07 11.79
C SER A 132 -18.57 -8.76 11.09
N ASN A 133 -18.00 -7.62 11.51
CA ASN A 133 -18.19 -6.32 10.87
C ASN A 133 -17.19 -6.04 9.74
N LEU A 134 -16.14 -6.86 9.57
CA LEU A 134 -15.17 -6.69 8.47
C LEU A 134 -15.82 -6.96 7.11
N PRO A 135 -15.24 -6.42 6.02
CA PRO A 135 -15.65 -6.75 4.66
C PRO A 135 -15.62 -8.25 4.35
N GLU A 136 -16.65 -8.74 3.67
CA GLU A 136 -16.71 -10.09 3.10
C GLU A 136 -15.72 -10.22 1.93
N THR A 137 -15.61 -9.18 1.11
CA THR A 137 -14.73 -9.12 -0.08
C THR A 137 -13.90 -7.85 -0.09
N TYR A 138 -12.78 -7.88 -0.83
CA TYR A 138 -11.85 -6.76 -0.98
C TYR A 138 -11.51 -6.55 -2.45
N SER A 139 -11.20 -5.31 -2.81
CA SER A 139 -10.85 -4.90 -4.18
C SER A 139 -9.34 -4.94 -4.46
N VAL A 140 -8.58 -5.77 -3.73
CA VAL A 140 -7.14 -5.94 -4.00
C VAL A 140 -6.92 -6.90 -5.19
N PRO A 141 -5.85 -6.72 -5.99
CA PRO A 141 -5.65 -7.46 -7.24
C PRO A 141 -5.58 -8.99 -7.13
N ILE A 142 -5.28 -9.56 -5.97
CA ILE A 142 -5.25 -11.03 -5.79
C ILE A 142 -6.64 -11.68 -5.96
N PHE A 143 -7.72 -10.88 -5.90
CA PHE A 143 -9.10 -11.32 -6.16
C PHE A 143 -9.60 -10.96 -7.56
N PHE A 144 -8.77 -10.33 -8.39
CA PHE A 144 -9.21 -9.93 -9.73
C PHE A 144 -9.34 -11.16 -10.63
N PRO A 145 -10.33 -11.17 -11.54
CA PRO A 145 -10.33 -12.07 -12.67
C PRO A 145 -9.03 -11.96 -13.47
N GLY A 146 -8.59 -13.07 -14.09
CA GLY A 146 -7.33 -13.09 -14.84
C GLY A 146 -7.25 -12.08 -15.99
N GLU A 147 -8.39 -11.73 -16.59
CA GLU A 147 -8.48 -10.66 -17.60
C GLU A 147 -8.25 -9.26 -17.02
N ASP A 148 -8.76 -9.00 -15.82
CA ASP A 148 -8.59 -7.71 -15.13
C ASP A 148 -7.18 -7.54 -14.59
N ILE A 149 -6.52 -8.63 -14.17
CA ILE A 149 -5.09 -8.61 -13.87
C ILE A 149 -4.31 -8.17 -15.12
N LYS A 150 -4.60 -8.73 -16.31
CA LYS A 150 -3.93 -8.32 -17.55
C LYS A 150 -4.19 -6.86 -17.89
N ASN A 151 -5.37 -6.32 -17.54
CA ASN A 151 -5.72 -4.93 -17.76
C ASN A 151 -4.89 -3.93 -16.94
N LEU A 152 -4.17 -4.36 -15.89
CA LEU A 152 -3.27 -3.47 -15.13
C LEU A 152 -2.08 -2.96 -15.98
N GLN A 153 -1.63 -3.74 -16.96
CA GLN A 153 -0.61 -3.37 -17.95
C GLN A 153 0.69 -2.76 -17.39
N TYR A 154 1.07 -3.12 -16.17
CA TYR A 154 2.23 -2.56 -15.50
C TYR A 154 3.02 -3.64 -14.77
N ALA A 155 4.18 -3.99 -15.33
CA ALA A 155 4.95 -5.17 -14.94
C ALA A 155 5.36 -5.21 -13.46
N PRO A 156 5.82 -4.10 -12.82
CA PRO A 156 6.18 -4.13 -11.40
C PRO A 156 5.02 -4.55 -10.48
N LEU A 157 3.82 -4.02 -10.72
CA LEU A 157 2.63 -4.40 -9.97
C LEU A 157 2.25 -5.87 -10.24
N LEU A 158 2.22 -6.28 -11.51
CA LEU A 158 1.91 -7.66 -11.89
C LEU A 158 2.84 -8.68 -11.22
N HIS A 159 4.13 -8.37 -11.11
CA HIS A 159 5.09 -9.20 -10.40
C HIS A 159 4.69 -9.40 -8.93
N GLN A 160 4.30 -8.32 -8.24
CA GLN A 160 3.86 -8.38 -6.85
C GLN A 160 2.57 -9.18 -6.67
N VAL A 161 1.60 -9.02 -7.56
CA VAL A 161 0.35 -9.81 -7.54
C VAL A 161 0.65 -11.29 -7.68
N ASN A 162 1.43 -11.68 -8.69
CA ASN A 162 1.82 -13.08 -8.92
C ASN A 162 2.59 -13.67 -7.73
N LYS A 163 3.51 -12.89 -7.15
CA LYS A 163 4.27 -13.28 -5.96
C LYS A 163 3.36 -13.58 -4.77
N ARG A 164 2.37 -12.72 -4.50
CA ARG A 164 1.37 -12.92 -3.43
C ARG A 164 0.50 -14.14 -3.69
N CYS A 165 -0.03 -14.31 -4.90
CA CYS A 165 -0.85 -15.48 -5.26
C CYS A 165 -0.07 -16.78 -5.08
N ARG A 166 1.17 -16.85 -5.56
CA ARG A 166 2.03 -18.02 -5.39
C ARG A 166 2.30 -18.33 -3.92
N PHE A 167 2.64 -17.31 -3.13
CA PHE A 167 2.86 -17.46 -1.69
C PHE A 167 1.63 -18.06 -1.00
N LEU A 168 0.42 -17.57 -1.28
CA LEU A 168 -0.81 -18.08 -0.63
C LEU A 168 -1.05 -19.57 -0.93
N LEU A 169 -0.82 -20.01 -2.17
CA LEU A 169 -0.96 -21.41 -2.58
C LEU A 169 0.09 -22.32 -1.94
N GLU A 170 1.35 -21.88 -1.90
CA GLU A 170 2.44 -22.62 -1.25
C GLU A 170 2.24 -22.68 0.27
N PHE A 171 1.79 -21.58 0.87
CA PHE A 171 1.58 -21.49 2.31
C PHE A 171 0.38 -22.29 2.80
N GLU A 172 -0.68 -22.43 2.00
CA GLU A 172 -1.76 -23.39 2.25
C GLU A 172 -1.21 -24.82 2.43
N GLN A 173 -0.36 -25.27 1.50
CA GLN A 173 0.23 -26.61 1.57
C GLN A 173 1.12 -26.77 2.81
N GLU A 174 1.84 -25.71 3.15
CA GLU A 174 2.71 -25.71 4.33
C GLU A 174 1.91 -25.79 5.63
N ILE A 175 0.81 -25.04 5.74
CA ILE A 175 -0.11 -25.13 6.88
C ILE A 175 -0.66 -26.54 6.99
N ARG A 176 -1.09 -27.15 5.88
CA ARG A 176 -1.57 -28.54 5.87
C ARG A 176 -0.53 -29.49 6.43
N ARG A 177 0.72 -29.45 5.96
CA ARG A 177 1.82 -30.30 6.45
C ARG A 177 2.08 -30.13 7.95
N VAL A 178 2.03 -28.89 8.45
CA VAL A 178 2.24 -28.61 9.89
C VAL A 178 1.10 -29.18 10.74
N LEU A 179 -0.12 -29.20 10.20
CA LEU A 179 -1.33 -29.60 10.93
C LEU A 179 -1.75 -31.05 10.69
N GLU A 180 -1.11 -31.78 9.77
CA GLU A 180 -1.45 -33.17 9.39
C GLU A 180 -1.64 -34.13 10.58
N ASN A 181 -0.85 -33.97 11.66
CA ASN A 181 -0.91 -34.83 12.85
C ASN A 181 -1.52 -34.13 14.08
N VAL A 182 -2.08 -32.93 13.92
CA VAL A 182 -2.70 -32.17 15.01
C VAL A 182 -4.19 -32.49 15.04
N LYS A 183 -4.66 -33.19 16.07
CA LYS A 183 -6.09 -33.55 16.19
C LYS A 183 -6.94 -32.29 16.38
N ALA A 184 -8.17 -32.30 15.85
CA ALA A 184 -9.11 -31.18 16.00
C ALA A 184 -9.46 -30.86 17.47
N SER A 185 -9.41 -31.86 18.36
CA SER A 185 -9.58 -31.70 19.81
C SER A 185 -8.33 -31.22 20.55
N ASP A 186 -7.16 -31.24 19.90
CA ASP A 186 -5.85 -30.98 20.48
C ASP A 186 -5.31 -29.65 19.96
N ASN A 187 -5.49 -28.55 20.71
CA ASN A 187 -4.80 -27.28 20.52
C ASN A 187 -4.61 -26.82 19.05
N HIS A 188 -5.53 -27.18 18.15
CA HIS A 188 -5.46 -26.85 16.74
C HIS A 188 -5.68 -25.34 16.59
N PRO A 189 -4.75 -24.59 15.96
CA PRO A 189 -4.79 -23.13 15.98
C PRO A 189 -6.02 -22.53 15.28
N PHE A 190 -6.70 -23.32 14.44
CA PHE A 190 -7.90 -22.93 13.69
C PHE A 190 -9.13 -23.80 14.02
N SER A 191 -9.24 -24.31 15.25
CA SER A 191 -10.43 -25.06 15.74
C SER A 191 -10.83 -26.27 14.86
N GLY A 192 -9.84 -26.99 14.31
CA GLY A 192 -10.04 -28.13 13.41
C GLY A 192 -10.55 -27.78 12.00
N GLN A 193 -10.63 -26.50 11.63
CA GLN A 193 -11.07 -26.08 10.28
C GLN A 193 -9.92 -26.14 9.27
N ASP A 194 -10.26 -26.51 8.03
CA ASP A 194 -9.34 -26.47 6.90
C ASP A 194 -9.00 -25.01 6.52
N VAL A 195 -7.70 -24.75 6.33
CA VAL A 195 -7.20 -23.46 5.87
C VAL A 195 -6.78 -23.57 4.41
N ASN A 196 -7.43 -22.81 3.53
CA ASN A 196 -7.12 -22.74 2.12
C ASN A 196 -6.62 -21.36 1.68
N ALA A 197 -6.10 -21.26 0.45
CA ALA A 197 -5.58 -20.02 -0.12
C ALA A 197 -6.61 -18.88 -0.12
N SER A 198 -7.91 -19.17 -0.26
CA SER A 198 -8.97 -18.16 -0.20
C SER A 198 -9.12 -17.57 1.21
N ALA A 199 -9.07 -18.39 2.26
CA ALA A 199 -9.11 -17.93 3.65
C ALA A 199 -7.85 -17.11 4.01
N LEU A 200 -6.69 -17.56 3.54
CA LEU A 200 -5.42 -16.83 3.68
C LEU A 200 -5.45 -15.50 2.94
N GLY A 201 -5.92 -15.49 1.69
CA GLY A 201 -6.08 -14.28 0.88
C GLY A 201 -7.03 -13.28 1.53
N TRP A 202 -8.17 -13.75 2.06
CA TRP A 202 -9.11 -12.90 2.79
C TRP A 202 -8.48 -12.28 4.03
N THR A 203 -7.82 -13.07 4.87
CA THR A 203 -7.20 -12.57 6.11
C THR A 203 -6.03 -11.64 5.87
N MET A 204 -5.17 -11.96 4.88
CA MET A 204 -4.08 -11.08 4.47
C MET A 204 -4.61 -9.73 3.97
N SER A 205 -5.69 -9.74 3.18
CA SER A 205 -6.32 -8.52 2.66
C SER A 205 -7.04 -7.73 3.75
N ALA A 206 -7.75 -8.41 4.65
CA ALA A 206 -8.36 -7.78 5.80
C ALA A 206 -7.32 -7.02 6.63
N VAL A 207 -6.16 -7.64 6.86
CA VAL A 207 -5.07 -7.00 7.59
C VAL A 207 -4.39 -5.89 6.80
N SER A 208 -4.01 -6.12 5.53
CA SER A 208 -3.27 -5.12 4.75
C SER A 208 -4.08 -3.83 4.57
N THR A 209 -5.40 -3.94 4.43
CA THR A 209 -6.29 -2.81 4.16
C THR A 209 -6.64 -2.01 5.41
N ARG A 210 -6.43 -2.54 6.62
CA ARG A 210 -7.02 -2.01 7.87
C ARG A 210 -6.08 -1.94 9.08
N ALA A 211 -4.92 -2.57 9.02
CA ALA A 211 -3.99 -2.55 10.13
C ALA A 211 -3.15 -1.27 10.14
N PHE A 212 -2.89 -0.77 11.34
CA PHE A 212 -2.03 0.37 11.60
C PHE A 212 -0.76 -0.10 12.31
N ARG A 213 0.35 0.59 12.05
CA ARG A 213 1.61 0.39 12.75
C ARG A 213 1.68 1.41 13.89
N LEU A 214 1.63 0.94 15.13
CA LEU A 214 1.63 1.76 16.34
C LEU A 214 2.72 1.28 17.30
N HIS A 215 3.17 2.14 18.22
CA HIS A 215 4.18 1.77 19.22
C HIS A 215 3.67 0.63 20.10
N GLY A 216 4.48 -0.41 20.31
CA GLY A 216 4.17 -1.49 21.24
C GLY A 216 4.28 -1.08 22.72
N ASP A 217 3.89 -1.98 23.63
CA ASP A 217 3.85 -1.74 25.09
C ASP A 217 5.23 -1.53 25.76
N LYS A 218 6.33 -1.70 25.01
CA LYS A 218 7.70 -1.55 25.54
C LYS A 218 8.21 -0.13 25.27
N LYS A 219 8.55 0.60 26.34
CA LYS A 219 9.30 1.87 26.24
C LYS A 219 10.55 1.65 25.41
N ILE A 220 10.71 2.42 24.34
CA ILE A 220 12.01 2.65 23.72
C ILE A 220 12.82 3.44 24.74
N GLN A 221 13.77 2.77 25.40
CA GLN A 221 14.86 3.48 26.04
C GLN A 221 15.65 4.16 24.91
N SER A 222 15.85 5.46 25.06
CA SER A 222 16.49 6.40 24.14
C SER A 222 17.41 5.78 23.09
N GLY A 223 17.08 5.94 21.80
CA GLY A 223 18.03 5.80 20.68
C GLY A 223 17.88 4.58 19.76
N GLY A 224 16.89 3.70 19.96
CA GLY A 224 16.60 2.58 19.05
C GLY A 224 15.38 2.83 18.15
N SER A 225 15.40 2.29 16.92
CA SER A 225 14.25 2.29 15.98
C SER A 225 12.96 1.88 16.69
N SER A 226 11.87 2.63 16.44
CA SER A 226 10.55 2.26 16.95
C SER A 226 10.20 0.84 16.56
N ASN A 227 9.89 -0.01 17.54
CA ASN A 227 9.27 -1.32 17.29
C ASN A 227 7.77 -1.09 17.07
N ASP A 228 7.41 -0.53 15.92
CA ASP A 228 6.02 -0.40 15.53
C ASP A 228 5.42 -1.81 15.36
N VAL A 229 4.31 -2.05 16.04
CA VAL A 229 3.58 -3.31 16.00
C VAL A 229 2.35 -3.13 15.12
N PRO A 230 2.19 -3.93 14.05
CA PRO A 230 0.96 -3.95 13.28
C PRO A 230 -0.21 -4.42 14.13
N MET A 231 -1.31 -3.68 14.10
CA MET A 231 -2.54 -4.01 14.80
C MET A 231 -3.78 -3.53 14.05
N MET A 232 -4.85 -4.31 14.11
CA MET A 232 -6.15 -3.86 13.64
C MET A 232 -6.87 -3.14 14.77
N LEU A 233 -7.49 -2.00 14.45
CA LEU A 233 -8.10 -1.11 15.43
C LEU A 233 -9.61 -1.06 15.22
N PRO A 234 -10.40 -1.86 15.96
CA PRO A 234 -11.84 -1.93 15.76
C PRO A 234 -12.49 -0.54 15.74
N LEU A 235 -13.37 -0.31 14.76
CA LEU A 235 -14.09 0.94 14.47
C LEU A 235 -13.20 2.05 13.91
N ILE A 236 -11.98 2.26 14.43
CA ILE A 236 -11.03 3.24 13.90
C ILE A 236 -10.69 2.94 12.44
N ASP A 237 -10.53 1.66 12.10
CA ASP A 237 -10.27 1.17 10.76
C ASP A 237 -11.45 1.32 9.77
N MET A 238 -12.57 1.92 10.20
CA MET A 238 -13.69 2.31 9.33
C MET A 238 -13.56 3.76 8.83
N CYS A 239 -12.58 4.53 9.31
CA CYS A 239 -12.25 5.84 8.73
C CYS A 239 -11.54 5.64 7.38
N ASN A 240 -11.95 6.39 6.36
CA ASN A 240 -11.34 6.32 5.02
C ASN A 240 -10.08 7.19 4.89
N HIS A 241 -9.34 6.99 3.81
CA HIS A 241 -8.13 7.74 3.49
C HIS A 241 -8.42 9.18 3.02
N SER A 242 -7.57 10.13 3.45
CA SER A 242 -7.38 11.42 2.80
C SER A 242 -5.96 11.96 3.06
N PHE A 243 -5.37 12.62 2.07
CA PHE A 243 -4.14 13.41 2.26
C PHE A 243 -4.38 14.71 3.05
N LYS A 244 -5.65 15.11 3.22
CA LYS A 244 -6.09 16.20 4.09
C LYS A 244 -7.02 15.60 5.16
N PRO A 245 -6.49 14.83 6.12
CA PRO A 245 -7.31 14.18 7.13
C PRO A 245 -7.92 15.22 8.07
N ASN A 246 -9.11 14.93 8.59
CA ASN A 246 -9.77 15.73 9.63
C ASN A 246 -9.71 15.04 11.00
N ALA A 247 -9.11 13.85 11.07
CA ALA A 247 -8.86 13.09 12.29
C ALA A 247 -7.44 12.50 12.28
N ARG A 248 -6.89 12.25 13.46
CA ARG A 248 -5.63 11.52 13.62
C ARG A 248 -5.67 10.52 14.75
N ILE A 249 -4.84 9.49 14.64
CA ILE A 249 -4.63 8.49 15.69
C ILE A 249 -3.55 9.01 16.65
N ILE A 250 -3.78 8.85 17.95
CA ILE A 250 -2.82 9.11 19.01
C ILE A 250 -2.74 7.92 19.97
N GLN A 251 -1.58 7.75 20.60
CA GLN A 251 -1.37 6.79 21.67
C GLN A 251 -1.15 7.54 22.98
N GLU A 252 -1.96 7.23 24.00
CA GLU A 252 -1.90 7.87 25.30
C GLU A 252 -1.65 6.84 26.39
N GLN A 253 -0.65 7.10 27.24
CA GLN A 253 -0.33 6.28 28.40
C GLN A 253 -1.03 6.82 29.63
N ASN A 254 -1.79 5.98 30.33
CA ASN A 254 -2.39 6.34 31.61
C ASN A 254 -1.42 6.01 32.76
N GLY A 255 -0.66 7.00 33.23
CA GLY A 255 0.12 6.89 34.47
C GLY A 255 1.32 5.95 34.41
N ALA A 256 1.67 5.34 35.56
CA ALA A 256 2.82 4.44 35.71
C ALA A 256 2.58 3.03 35.15
N ASP A 257 1.32 2.66 34.88
CA ASP A 257 0.94 1.39 34.29
C ASP A 257 1.02 1.46 32.76
N SER A 258 1.64 0.46 32.14
CA SER A 258 1.98 0.38 30.71
C SER A 258 0.79 0.26 29.74
N ASN A 259 -0.43 0.61 30.17
CA ASN A 259 -1.66 0.40 29.43
C ASN A 259 -1.95 1.58 28.49
N THR A 260 -1.47 1.47 27.25
CA THR A 260 -1.60 2.50 26.22
C THR A 260 -2.97 2.45 25.56
N PHE A 261 -3.75 3.53 25.66
CA PHE A 261 -4.97 3.73 24.90
C PHE A 261 -4.64 4.17 23.48
N VAL A 262 -5.39 3.66 22.51
CA VAL A 262 -5.36 4.17 21.13
C VAL A 262 -6.57 5.05 20.94
N LYS A 263 -6.36 6.34 20.65
CA LYS A 263 -7.44 7.32 20.48
C LYS A 263 -7.46 7.88 19.07
N VAL A 264 -8.64 8.32 18.64
CA VAL A 264 -8.82 9.16 17.47
C VAL A 264 -9.28 10.52 17.96
N VAL A 265 -8.60 11.57 17.53
CA VAL A 265 -8.96 12.96 17.85
C VAL A 265 -9.24 13.73 16.56
N ALA A 266 -10.17 14.67 16.62
CA ALA A 266 -10.44 15.59 15.52
C ALA A 266 -9.20 16.49 15.31
N GLU A 267 -8.59 16.37 14.15
CA GLU A 267 -7.41 17.16 13.74
C GLU A 267 -7.81 18.50 13.12
N THR A 268 -9.04 18.59 12.63
CA THR A 268 -9.67 19.85 12.23
C THR A 268 -11.13 19.83 12.72
N GLU A 269 -11.84 20.93 12.53
CA GLU A 269 -13.29 20.90 12.65
C GLU A 269 -13.88 19.89 11.64
N VAL A 270 -14.84 19.07 12.08
CA VAL A 270 -15.60 18.14 11.24
C VAL A 270 -17.05 18.61 11.21
N LYS A 271 -17.60 18.85 10.02
CA LYS A 271 -18.98 19.32 9.89
C LYS A 271 -19.97 18.17 10.02
N GLU A 272 -21.22 18.52 10.25
CA GLU A 272 -22.33 17.56 10.19
C GLU A 272 -22.33 16.84 8.83
N ASN A 273 -22.51 15.52 8.84
CA ASN A 273 -22.52 14.62 7.69
C ASN A 273 -21.17 14.45 6.96
N ASP A 274 -20.11 15.13 7.39
CA ASP A 274 -18.77 14.88 6.84
C ASP A 274 -18.22 13.53 7.34
N PRO A 275 -17.47 12.80 6.48
CA PRO A 275 -16.78 11.59 6.90
C PRO A 275 -15.60 11.91 7.82
N LEU A 276 -15.30 10.99 8.74
CA LEU A 276 -14.03 10.97 9.45
C LEU A 276 -12.96 10.34 8.57
N LEU A 277 -11.91 11.10 8.32
CA LEU A 277 -10.84 10.76 7.39
C LEU A 277 -9.50 10.74 8.11
N LEU A 278 -8.76 9.65 7.91
CA LEU A 278 -7.38 9.47 8.37
C LEU A 278 -6.43 9.55 7.19
N ASN A 279 -5.16 9.84 7.45
CA ASN A 279 -4.12 9.66 6.45
C ASN A 279 -3.47 8.29 6.65
N TYR A 280 -3.62 7.41 5.66
CA TYR A 280 -3.01 6.07 5.67
C TYR A 280 -1.51 6.08 5.35
N GLY A 281 -0.99 7.23 4.94
CA GLY A 281 0.38 7.44 4.52
C GLY A 281 0.48 8.09 3.14
N CYS A 282 1.65 8.66 2.87
CA CYS A 282 2.01 9.24 1.59
C CYS A 282 2.49 8.14 0.62
N LEU A 283 1.56 7.29 0.19
CA LEU A 283 1.84 6.07 -0.57
C LEU A 283 1.58 6.26 -2.08
N SER A 284 2.27 5.48 -2.91
CA SER A 284 1.99 5.42 -4.34
C SER A 284 0.72 4.61 -4.62
N ASN A 285 0.18 4.72 -5.84
CA ASN A 285 -0.96 3.90 -6.24
C ASN A 285 -0.60 2.40 -6.34
N ASP A 286 0.68 2.02 -6.36
CA ASP A 286 1.09 0.62 -6.26
C ASP A 286 0.67 0.05 -4.91
N PHE A 287 0.98 0.76 -3.83
CA PHE A 287 0.64 0.36 -2.47
C PHE A 287 -0.85 0.52 -2.20
N PHE A 288 -1.49 1.62 -2.62
CA PHE A 288 -2.93 1.77 -2.44
C PHE A 288 -3.71 0.67 -3.14
N LEU A 289 -3.34 0.27 -4.35
CA LEU A 289 -4.03 -0.81 -5.03
C LEU A 289 -3.71 -2.18 -4.42
N LEU A 290 -2.43 -2.49 -4.18
CA LEU A 290 -2.02 -3.80 -3.65
C LEU A 290 -2.52 -4.07 -2.23
N ASP A 291 -2.45 -3.07 -1.36
CA ASP A 291 -2.66 -3.25 0.08
C ASP A 291 -4.01 -2.72 0.55
N TYR A 292 -4.61 -1.75 -0.16
CA TYR A 292 -5.87 -1.12 0.23
C TYR A 292 -7.02 -1.33 -0.78
N GLY A 293 -6.73 -1.75 -2.01
CA GLY A 293 -7.74 -2.06 -3.02
C GLY A 293 -8.40 -0.83 -3.66
N PHE A 294 -7.71 0.31 -3.73
CA PHE A 294 -8.21 1.50 -4.44
C PHE A 294 -7.08 2.27 -5.14
N VAL A 295 -7.46 3.17 -6.04
CA VAL A 295 -6.55 4.05 -6.78
C VAL A 295 -6.93 5.49 -6.48
N ILE A 296 -5.93 6.34 -6.21
CA ILE A 296 -6.13 7.77 -6.03
C ILE A 296 -5.82 8.49 -7.34
N GLU A 297 -6.80 9.25 -7.82
CA GLU A 297 -6.63 10.16 -8.95
C GLU A 297 -5.68 11.31 -8.58
N SER A 298 -4.75 11.64 -9.49
CA SER A 298 -3.79 12.73 -9.30
C SER A 298 -3.00 12.61 -7.99
N ASN A 299 -2.64 11.39 -7.60
CA ASN A 299 -1.91 11.12 -6.37
C ASN A 299 -0.50 11.76 -6.42
N PRO A 300 -0.18 12.74 -5.56
CA PRO A 300 1.11 13.44 -5.58
C PRO A 300 2.28 12.56 -5.12
N TYR A 301 2.01 11.38 -4.56
CA TYR A 301 3.01 10.41 -4.14
C TYR A 301 3.11 9.21 -5.10
N ASP A 302 2.38 9.24 -6.22
CA ASP A 302 2.45 8.16 -7.19
C ASP A 302 3.73 8.22 -8.02
N THR A 303 4.31 7.05 -8.25
CA THR A 303 5.59 6.90 -8.93
C THR A 303 5.49 5.80 -9.98
N ILE A 304 6.35 5.87 -10.99
CA ILE A 304 6.69 4.72 -11.81
C ILE A 304 8.05 4.17 -11.42
N GLU A 305 8.17 2.86 -11.51
CA GLU A 305 9.36 2.08 -11.21
C GLU A 305 10.09 1.76 -12.51
N LEU A 306 11.40 2.03 -12.51
CA LEU A 306 12.32 1.63 -13.55
C LEU A 306 13.42 0.78 -12.91
N LYS A 307 13.95 -0.16 -13.69
CA LYS A 307 15.20 -0.83 -13.35
C LYS A 307 16.36 0.00 -13.89
N TYR A 308 17.28 0.38 -13.02
CA TYR A 308 18.59 0.87 -13.41
C TYR A 308 19.35 -0.27 -14.09
N ASP A 309 19.50 -0.14 -15.40
CA ASP A 309 20.09 -1.14 -16.28
C ASP A 309 20.91 -0.42 -17.34
N GLU A 310 22.17 -0.82 -17.51
CA GLU A 310 23.14 -0.10 -18.35
C GLU A 310 22.67 0.00 -19.80
N GLN A 311 22.09 -1.07 -20.34
CA GLN A 311 21.59 -1.11 -21.72
C GLN A 311 20.38 -0.18 -21.90
N LEU A 312 19.50 -0.12 -20.90
CA LEU A 312 18.37 0.81 -20.90
C LEU A 312 18.84 2.26 -20.85
N MET A 313 19.84 2.57 -20.03
CA MET A 313 20.42 3.92 -19.93
C MET A 313 21.09 4.34 -21.24
N ASP A 314 21.82 3.42 -21.89
CA ASP A 314 22.42 3.66 -23.21
C ASP A 314 21.35 3.89 -24.29
N ALA A 315 20.33 3.04 -24.34
CA ALA A 315 19.23 3.18 -25.30
C ALA A 315 18.53 4.55 -25.14
N ALA A 316 18.26 4.97 -23.90
CA ALA A 316 17.67 6.26 -23.61
C ALA A 316 18.60 7.43 -23.99
N SER A 317 19.89 7.34 -23.65
CA SER A 317 20.89 8.35 -23.99
C SER A 317 21.06 8.51 -25.52
N MET A 318 21.06 7.40 -26.27
CA MET A 318 21.09 7.43 -27.73
C MET A 318 19.81 8.06 -28.30
N ALA A 319 18.63 7.66 -27.81
CA ALA A 319 17.35 8.26 -28.23
C ALA A 319 17.27 9.76 -27.92
N ALA A 320 17.95 10.21 -26.86
CA ALA A 320 18.09 11.60 -26.46
C ALA A 320 19.12 12.40 -27.29
N GLY A 321 19.91 11.75 -28.15
CA GLY A 321 21.02 12.36 -28.89
C GLY A 321 22.21 12.75 -28.01
N VAL A 322 22.35 12.10 -26.84
CA VAL A 322 23.38 12.37 -25.82
C VAL A 322 24.54 11.35 -25.86
N SER A 323 24.36 10.24 -26.59
CA SER A 323 25.31 9.15 -26.84
C SER A 323 26.63 9.21 -26.06
N SER A 324 26.69 8.46 -24.95
CA SER A 324 27.88 8.32 -24.10
C SER A 324 28.16 6.83 -23.90
N PRO A 325 29.37 6.32 -24.22
CA PRO A 325 29.71 4.90 -23.99
C PRO A 325 29.84 4.55 -22.50
N LYS A 326 29.72 5.56 -21.61
CA LYS A 326 30.01 5.45 -20.19
C LYS A 326 28.94 4.72 -19.39
N PHE A 327 27.75 4.45 -19.94
CA PHE A 327 26.75 3.65 -19.21
C PHE A 327 27.10 2.16 -19.24
N SER A 328 27.43 1.59 -20.41
CA SER A 328 27.93 0.20 -20.53
C SER A 328 29.38 0.00 -20.10
N SER A 329 30.18 1.07 -19.99
CA SER A 329 31.58 0.97 -19.56
C SER A 329 32.00 2.20 -18.75
N PRO A 330 31.52 2.32 -17.50
CA PRO A 330 31.90 3.42 -16.62
C PRO A 330 33.39 3.40 -16.29
N ALA A 331 33.99 4.57 -16.13
CA ALA A 331 35.35 4.66 -15.59
C ALA A 331 35.41 4.14 -14.15
N PRO A 332 36.58 3.68 -13.65
CA PRO A 332 36.70 3.15 -12.28
C PRO A 332 36.19 4.11 -11.19
N TRP A 333 36.42 5.41 -11.34
CA TRP A 333 35.92 6.42 -10.40
C TRP A 333 34.39 6.60 -10.49
N GLN A 334 33.78 6.44 -11.66
CA GLN A 334 32.32 6.48 -11.81
C GLN A 334 31.68 5.27 -11.13
N HIS A 335 32.27 4.08 -11.28
CA HIS A 335 31.84 2.88 -10.57
C HIS A 335 31.87 3.05 -9.04
N GLN A 336 32.85 3.76 -8.49
CA GLN A 336 32.89 4.05 -7.05
C GLN A 336 31.67 4.86 -6.61
N PHE A 337 31.29 5.90 -7.36
CA PHE A 337 30.07 6.66 -7.07
C PHE A 337 28.79 5.85 -7.28
N LEU A 338 28.70 5.01 -8.31
CA LEU A 338 27.54 4.12 -8.50
C LEU A 338 27.38 3.15 -7.33
N SER A 339 28.49 2.66 -6.77
CA SER A 339 28.49 1.84 -5.56
C SER A 339 28.01 2.62 -4.33
N GLN A 340 28.47 3.86 -4.15
CA GLN A 340 27.97 4.76 -3.10
C GLN A 340 26.48 5.10 -3.25
N LEU A 341 25.98 5.12 -4.49
CA LEU A 341 24.56 5.27 -4.81
C LEU A 341 23.78 3.96 -4.66
N ASN A 342 24.42 2.84 -4.31
CA ASN A 342 23.82 1.51 -4.24
C ASN A 342 23.15 1.09 -5.57
N LEU A 343 23.73 1.49 -6.70
CA LEU A 343 23.33 1.12 -8.06
C LEU A 343 24.31 0.11 -8.71
N SER A 344 25.39 -0.24 -8.01
CA SER A 344 26.34 -1.29 -8.35
C SER A 344 26.95 -1.87 -7.07
N GLY A 345 27.62 -3.02 -7.15
CA GLY A 345 28.26 -3.67 -6.00
C GLY A 345 27.71 -5.07 -5.72
N GLU A 346 27.89 -5.59 -4.51
CA GLU A 346 27.52 -6.97 -4.14
C GLU A 346 25.99 -7.18 -4.07
N MET A 347 25.25 -6.23 -3.50
CA MET A 347 23.79 -6.32 -3.31
C MET A 347 23.10 -5.01 -3.74
N PRO A 348 23.18 -4.64 -5.03
CA PRO A 348 22.71 -3.34 -5.49
C PRO A 348 21.18 -3.23 -5.45
N ASN A 349 20.69 -2.05 -5.08
CA ASN A 349 19.28 -1.71 -5.26
C ASN A 349 19.07 -1.02 -6.61
N LEU A 350 18.87 -1.82 -7.66
CA LEU A 350 18.68 -1.32 -9.02
C LEU A 350 17.30 -0.70 -9.28
N LYS A 351 16.37 -0.76 -8.33
CA LYS A 351 15.06 -0.11 -8.48
C LYS A 351 15.24 1.39 -8.35
N VAL A 352 14.78 2.18 -9.33
CA VAL A 352 14.72 3.65 -9.28
C VAL A 352 13.34 4.14 -9.70
N THR A 353 12.98 5.37 -9.32
CA THR A 353 11.62 5.89 -9.52
C THR A 353 11.57 7.26 -10.22
N ILE A 354 10.47 7.50 -10.92
CA ILE A 354 10.10 8.80 -11.51
C ILE A 354 8.69 9.16 -11.03
N GLY A 355 8.49 10.42 -10.64
CA GLY A 355 7.27 10.91 -9.99
C GLY A 355 7.28 10.77 -8.47
N GLY A 356 6.23 11.27 -7.84
CA GLY A 356 6.05 11.31 -6.39
C GLY A 356 6.48 12.64 -5.78
N SER A 357 6.94 12.62 -4.53
CA SER A 357 7.43 13.82 -3.83
C SER A 357 8.67 14.43 -4.48
N GLU A 358 9.45 13.60 -5.17
CA GLU A 358 10.56 14.03 -6.01
C GLU A 358 10.23 13.64 -7.46
N LEU A 359 10.44 14.55 -8.42
CA LEU A 359 10.14 14.29 -9.82
C LEU A 359 10.98 13.14 -10.41
N VAL A 360 12.24 13.06 -10.01
CA VAL A 360 13.19 12.01 -10.39
C VAL A 360 13.93 11.61 -9.12
N GLU A 361 13.99 10.31 -8.83
CA GLU A 361 14.71 9.84 -7.66
C GLU A 361 16.19 10.29 -7.71
N GLY A 362 16.65 10.88 -6.61
CA GLY A 362 17.98 11.49 -6.57
C GLY A 362 19.13 10.55 -6.96
N ARG A 363 19.03 9.24 -6.70
CA ARG A 363 20.06 8.27 -7.10
C ARG A 363 20.21 8.17 -8.62
N LEU A 364 19.09 8.12 -9.34
CA LEU A 364 19.09 8.13 -10.80
C LEU A 364 19.65 9.45 -11.32
N LEU A 365 19.23 10.57 -10.74
CA LEU A 365 19.70 11.89 -11.14
C LEU A 365 21.22 12.05 -10.98
N ALA A 366 21.75 11.65 -9.82
CA ALA A 366 23.18 11.68 -9.53
C ALA A 366 23.97 10.76 -10.47
N ALA A 367 23.48 9.52 -10.70
CA ALA A 367 24.12 8.58 -11.60
C ALA A 367 24.23 9.14 -13.02
N LEU A 368 23.14 9.69 -13.57
CA LEU A 368 23.16 10.30 -14.90
C LEU A 368 24.10 11.51 -14.98
N ARG A 369 24.08 12.41 -13.98
CA ARG A 369 24.99 13.56 -13.91
C ARG A 369 26.45 13.12 -13.95
N ILE A 370 26.82 12.14 -13.12
CA ILE A 370 28.18 11.60 -13.00
C ILE A 370 28.62 10.88 -14.27
N LEU A 371 27.76 10.03 -14.85
CA LEU A 371 28.09 9.26 -16.05
C LEU A 371 28.22 10.12 -17.29
N LEU A 372 27.42 11.18 -17.38
CA LEU A 372 27.50 12.17 -18.45
C LEU A 372 28.56 13.25 -18.19
N CYS A 373 29.20 13.26 -17.02
CA CYS A 373 30.32 14.15 -16.74
C CYS A 373 31.62 13.60 -17.35
N GLY A 374 32.41 14.50 -17.93
CA GLY A 374 33.73 14.20 -18.50
C GLY A 374 34.81 13.95 -17.45
N GLU A 375 34.73 14.68 -16.34
CA GLU A 375 35.87 15.02 -15.51
C GLU A 375 35.58 14.74 -14.03
N LEU A 376 36.40 13.91 -13.39
CA LEU A 376 36.30 13.61 -11.96
C LEU A 376 36.39 14.88 -11.10
N VAL A 377 37.27 15.81 -11.47
CA VAL A 377 37.51 17.06 -10.73
C VAL A 377 36.25 17.92 -10.61
N GLU A 378 35.38 17.93 -11.62
CA GLU A 378 34.10 18.66 -11.54
C GLU A 378 33.12 17.97 -10.61
N VAL A 379 33.08 16.63 -10.61
CA VAL A 379 32.21 15.85 -9.71
C VAL A 379 32.63 16.03 -8.25
N GLU A 380 33.93 16.00 -7.95
CA GLU A 380 34.48 16.12 -6.60
C GLU A 380 34.27 17.50 -5.94
N LYS A 381 33.92 18.53 -6.71
CA LYS A 381 33.54 19.85 -6.17
C LYS A 381 32.20 19.83 -5.45
N HIS A 382 31.39 18.79 -5.63
CA HIS A 382 30.04 18.69 -5.11
C HIS A 382 29.89 17.46 -4.22
N ASP A 383 29.19 17.63 -3.11
CA ASP A 383 28.74 16.49 -2.33
C ASP A 383 27.63 15.71 -3.07
N LEU A 384 27.45 14.44 -2.68
CA LEU A 384 26.49 13.55 -3.33
C LEU A 384 25.03 13.99 -3.13
N ASN A 385 24.69 14.72 -2.06
CA ASN A 385 23.33 15.21 -1.86
C ASN A 385 23.00 16.33 -2.86
N THR A 386 23.97 17.21 -3.14
CA THR A 386 23.87 18.21 -4.20
C THR A 386 23.63 17.53 -5.56
N LEU A 387 24.37 16.46 -5.87
CA LEU A 387 24.20 15.70 -7.11
C LEU A 387 22.88 14.90 -7.16
N LYS A 388 22.29 14.54 -6.02
CA LYS A 388 20.96 13.91 -5.94
C LYS A 388 19.81 14.92 -6.05
N SER A 389 20.06 16.18 -5.72
CA SER A 389 19.01 17.18 -5.65
C SER A 389 18.62 17.74 -7.01
N LEU A 390 17.31 17.74 -7.31
CA LEU A 390 16.75 18.42 -8.47
C LEU A 390 16.67 19.95 -8.28
N SER A 391 16.74 20.45 -7.04
CA SER A 391 16.74 21.89 -6.77
C SER A 391 18.12 22.53 -6.99
N ALA A 392 19.19 21.72 -6.99
CA ALA A 392 20.53 22.19 -7.35
C ALA A 392 20.54 22.65 -8.81
N VAL A 393 20.97 23.90 -9.04
CA VAL A 393 20.96 24.51 -10.38
C VAL A 393 22.19 24.03 -11.16
N ALA A 394 21.99 23.03 -12.01
CA ALA A 394 22.98 22.54 -12.97
C ALA A 394 24.39 22.34 -12.35
N PRO A 395 24.53 21.47 -11.33
CA PRO A 395 25.76 21.37 -10.53
C PRO A 395 27.00 21.07 -11.37
N LEU A 396 26.86 20.26 -12.43
CA LEU A 396 27.96 19.91 -13.35
C LEU A 396 27.89 20.68 -14.68
N GLY A 397 27.24 21.85 -14.68
CA GLY A 397 27.07 22.72 -15.86
C GLY A 397 25.76 22.51 -16.62
N ILE A 398 25.33 23.55 -17.33
CA ILE A 398 24.02 23.58 -18.02
C ILE A 398 23.91 22.49 -19.09
N ALA A 399 24.96 22.28 -19.89
CA ALA A 399 24.98 21.25 -20.92
C ALA A 399 24.83 19.82 -20.36
N ASN A 400 25.48 19.53 -19.21
CA ASN A 400 25.32 18.25 -18.52
C ASN A 400 23.88 18.08 -18.03
N GLU A 401 23.32 19.11 -17.38
CA GLU A 401 21.97 19.07 -16.82
C GLU A 401 20.89 18.88 -17.91
N ILE A 402 21.04 19.56 -19.06
CA ILE A 402 20.15 19.36 -20.22
C ILE A 402 20.26 17.92 -20.74
N SER A 403 21.48 17.38 -20.83
CA SER A 403 21.71 16.01 -21.28
C SER A 403 21.07 14.99 -20.34
N VAL A 404 21.22 15.19 -19.03
CA VAL A 404 20.56 14.38 -17.98
C VAL A 404 19.05 14.41 -18.15
N PHE A 405 18.43 15.60 -18.23
CA PHE A 405 16.98 15.70 -18.38
C PHE A 405 16.47 15.09 -19.69
N ARG A 406 17.20 15.24 -20.81
CA ARG A 406 16.84 14.58 -22.07
C ARG A 406 16.89 13.05 -21.94
N THR A 407 17.91 12.51 -21.28
CA THR A 407 18.01 11.07 -21.02
C THR A 407 16.86 10.57 -20.14
N VAL A 408 16.47 11.31 -19.09
CA VAL A 408 15.29 10.95 -18.26
C VAL A 408 13.99 11.02 -19.06
N ILE A 409 13.82 12.02 -19.92
CA ILE A 409 12.65 12.10 -20.82
C ILE A 409 12.63 10.90 -21.78
N ALA A 410 13.77 10.48 -22.32
CA ALA A 410 13.84 9.29 -23.17
C ALA A 410 13.51 8.00 -22.40
N LEU A 411 13.95 7.86 -21.14
CA LEU A 411 13.52 6.76 -20.26
C LEU A 411 12.00 6.77 -20.06
N CYS A 412 11.40 7.94 -19.87
CA CYS A 412 9.94 8.08 -19.75
C CYS A 412 9.23 7.65 -21.04
N VAL A 413 9.75 8.03 -22.21
CA VAL A 413 9.19 7.60 -23.51
C VAL A 413 9.24 6.08 -23.66
N ILE A 414 10.37 5.46 -23.32
CA ILE A 414 10.52 3.99 -23.34
C ILE A 414 9.55 3.34 -22.35
N ALA A 415 9.42 3.87 -21.13
CA ALA A 415 8.48 3.36 -20.15
C ALA A 415 7.02 3.45 -20.65
N LEU A 416 6.65 4.58 -21.27
CA LEU A 416 5.32 4.79 -21.82
C LEU A 416 5.01 3.83 -22.97
N SER A 417 6.00 3.48 -23.81
CA SER A 417 5.80 2.56 -24.93
C SER A 417 5.51 1.12 -24.52
N HIS A 418 5.76 0.76 -23.25
CA HIS A 418 5.39 -0.56 -22.72
C HIS A 418 3.89 -0.67 -22.42
N PHE A 419 3.15 0.44 -22.38
CA PHE A 419 1.69 0.41 -22.28
C PHE A 419 1.07 0.20 -23.67
N PRO A 420 0.30 -0.88 -23.89
CA PRO A 420 -0.32 -1.15 -25.18
C PRO A 420 -1.38 -0.13 -25.60
N THR A 421 -1.97 0.59 -24.63
CA THR A 421 -3.06 1.55 -24.86
C THR A 421 -2.67 2.96 -24.46
N LYS A 422 -3.34 3.93 -25.07
CA LYS A 422 -3.23 5.37 -24.74
C LYS A 422 -4.26 5.76 -23.68
N ILE A 423 -4.03 6.89 -23.01
CA ILE A 423 -4.95 7.41 -21.98
C ILE A 423 -6.37 7.63 -22.56
N MET A 424 -6.50 8.22 -23.74
CA MET A 424 -7.82 8.46 -24.36
C MET A 424 -8.59 7.16 -24.64
N GLU A 425 -7.89 6.09 -25.01
CA GLU A 425 -8.51 4.77 -25.23
C GLU A 425 -8.98 4.17 -23.91
N ASP A 426 -8.19 4.34 -22.84
CA ASP A 426 -8.52 3.86 -21.51
C ASP A 426 -9.71 4.61 -20.89
N GLU A 427 -9.76 5.94 -21.04
CA GLU A 427 -10.89 6.76 -20.61
C GLU A 427 -12.18 6.35 -21.33
N ALA A 428 -12.08 5.95 -22.61
CA ALA A 428 -13.23 5.44 -23.35
C ALA A 428 -13.71 4.09 -22.79
N ILE A 429 -12.80 3.21 -22.36
CA ILE A 429 -13.15 1.93 -21.71
C ILE A 429 -13.89 2.18 -20.39
N VAL A 430 -13.42 3.09 -19.54
CA VAL A 430 -14.10 3.43 -18.27
C VAL A 430 -15.52 3.95 -18.54
N LYS A 431 -15.68 4.82 -19.55
CA LYS A 431 -17.00 5.37 -19.94
C LYS A 431 -17.99 4.33 -20.47
N GLN A 432 -17.53 3.18 -20.95
CA GLN A 432 -18.39 2.11 -21.46
C GLN A 432 -19.09 1.30 -20.36
N GLY A 433 -18.73 1.50 -19.09
CA GLY A 433 -19.34 0.78 -17.96
C GLY A 433 -18.87 -0.67 -17.88
N VAL A 434 -17.61 -0.87 -17.48
CA VAL A 434 -17.00 -2.19 -17.28
C VAL A 434 -17.23 -2.72 -15.86
N SER A 435 -16.78 -3.94 -15.57
CA SER A 435 -16.78 -4.46 -14.19
C SER A 435 -15.94 -3.55 -13.28
N ALA A 436 -16.20 -3.56 -11.97
CA ALA A 436 -15.49 -2.68 -11.05
C ALA A 436 -13.99 -3.00 -10.94
N THR A 437 -13.62 -4.27 -11.03
CA THR A 437 -12.21 -4.70 -11.05
C THR A 437 -11.53 -4.29 -12.35
N ALA A 438 -12.23 -4.37 -13.49
CA ALA A 438 -11.74 -3.85 -14.76
C ALA A 438 -11.57 -2.33 -14.72
N GLU A 439 -12.56 -1.61 -14.19
CA GLU A 439 -12.52 -0.16 -14.05
C GLU A 439 -11.33 0.27 -13.20
N LEU A 440 -11.13 -0.37 -12.04
CA LEU A 440 -10.02 -0.07 -11.14
C LEU A 440 -8.66 -0.37 -11.79
N ALA A 441 -8.55 -1.47 -12.56
CA ALA A 441 -7.34 -1.80 -13.30
C ALA A 441 -7.03 -0.77 -14.41
N VAL A 442 -8.05 -0.30 -15.12
CA VAL A 442 -7.92 0.73 -16.16
C VAL A 442 -7.58 2.10 -15.56
N GLN A 443 -8.24 2.50 -14.47
CA GLN A 443 -7.93 3.71 -13.72
C GLN A 443 -6.47 3.70 -13.24
N TYR A 444 -6.01 2.58 -12.70
CA TYR A 444 -4.62 2.42 -12.27
C TYR A 444 -3.61 2.70 -13.39
N ARG A 445 -3.78 2.08 -14.58
CA ARG A 445 -2.85 2.30 -15.70
C ARG A 445 -2.95 3.71 -16.30
N ILE A 446 -4.12 4.37 -16.23
CA ILE A 446 -4.26 5.79 -16.59
C ILE A 446 -3.38 6.64 -15.66
N GLN A 447 -3.44 6.42 -14.34
CA GLN A 447 -2.63 7.16 -13.39
C GLN A 447 -1.13 6.95 -13.64
N LYS A 448 -0.69 5.71 -13.92
CA LYS A 448 0.71 5.44 -14.27
C LYS A 448 1.18 6.16 -15.51
N LYS A 449 0.39 6.15 -16.58
CA LYS A 449 0.72 6.92 -17.80
C LYS A 449 0.76 8.43 -17.52
N SER A 450 -0.14 8.93 -16.67
CA SER A 450 -0.20 10.34 -16.31
C SER A 450 1.05 10.80 -15.57
N VAL A 451 1.54 10.01 -14.59
CA VAL A 451 2.82 10.28 -13.89
C VAL A 451 3.97 10.43 -14.87
N ILE A 452 4.09 9.54 -15.87
CA ILE A 452 5.15 9.59 -16.88
C ILE A 452 5.04 10.88 -17.72
N ILE A 453 3.84 11.19 -18.20
CA ILE A 453 3.58 12.36 -19.05
C ILE A 453 3.85 13.67 -18.31
N ASP A 454 3.41 13.76 -17.06
CA ASP A 454 3.63 14.95 -16.22
C ASP A 454 5.12 15.12 -15.91
N ALA A 455 5.84 14.02 -15.67
CA ALA A 455 7.28 14.07 -15.48
C ALA A 455 8.03 14.59 -16.72
N MET A 456 7.67 14.08 -17.91
CA MET A 456 8.22 14.56 -19.17
C MET A 456 7.93 16.06 -19.40
N ARG A 457 6.71 16.50 -19.08
CA ARG A 457 6.30 17.90 -19.23
C ARG A 457 7.11 18.83 -18.33
N ASP A 458 7.32 18.45 -17.07
CA ASP A 458 8.10 19.26 -16.12
C ASP A 458 9.58 19.34 -16.52
N LEU A 459 10.20 18.20 -16.84
CA LEU A 459 11.60 18.16 -17.30
C LEU A 459 11.80 18.96 -18.59
N THR A 460 10.85 18.90 -19.53
CA THR A 460 10.89 19.72 -20.75
C THR A 460 10.85 21.22 -20.44
N ARG A 461 10.02 21.64 -19.46
CA ARG A 461 9.97 23.03 -19.02
C ARG A 461 11.30 23.46 -18.40
N ARG A 462 11.92 22.60 -17.60
CA ARG A 462 13.25 22.86 -17.00
C ARG A 462 14.33 23.01 -18.05
N ILE A 463 14.35 22.17 -19.08
CA ILE A 463 15.29 22.29 -20.21
C ILE A 463 15.12 23.66 -20.89
N LYS A 464 13.89 24.09 -21.18
CA LYS A 464 13.63 25.41 -21.80
C LYS A 464 14.16 26.56 -20.94
N LEU A 465 13.97 26.49 -19.62
CA LEU A 465 14.48 27.50 -18.67
C LEU A 465 16.02 27.52 -18.61
N LEU A 466 16.67 26.37 -18.75
CA LEU A 466 18.12 26.29 -18.79
C LEU A 466 18.68 26.86 -20.10
N CYS A 467 18.09 26.52 -21.25
CA CYS A 467 18.49 27.07 -22.55
C CYS A 467 18.34 28.61 -22.61
N SER A 468 17.33 29.19 -21.95
CA SER A 468 17.18 30.65 -21.89
C SER A 468 18.24 31.35 -21.02
N LYS A 469 18.99 30.61 -20.20
CA LYS A 469 20.10 31.15 -19.40
C LYS A 469 21.45 31.10 -20.13
N GLU A 470 21.57 30.26 -21.16
CA GLU A 470 22.75 30.21 -22.03
C GLU A 470 22.74 31.29 -23.11
N THR A 471 21.59 31.87 -23.41
CA THR A 471 21.51 33.03 -24.32
C THR A 471 22.03 34.25 -23.55
N PRO A 472 23.16 34.86 -23.97
CA PRO A 472 23.60 36.10 -23.35
C PRO A 472 22.51 37.13 -23.58
N THR A 473 22.27 37.99 -22.58
CA THR A 473 21.73 39.33 -22.82
C THR A 473 22.63 40.02 -23.85
N ALA A 474 22.32 39.84 -25.13
CA ALA A 474 22.77 40.70 -26.19
C ALA A 474 21.89 41.96 -26.12
N ALA A 475 22.32 42.90 -25.27
CA ALA A 475 21.84 44.27 -25.27
C ALA A 475 23.05 45.18 -25.06
#